data_AF-A0A258C724-F1
#
_entry.id   AF-A0A258C724-F1
#
_cell.length_a   1.000
_cell.length_b   1.000
_cell.length_c   1.000
_cell.angle_alpha   90.00
_cell.angle_beta   90.00
_cell.angle_gamma   90.00
#
_symmetry.space_group_name_H-M   'P 1'
#
loop_
_entity.id
_entity.type
_entity.pdbx_description
1 polymer ?
#
loop_
_entity_poly.entity_id
_entity_poly.type
_entity_poly.pdbx_seq_one_letter_code
_entity_poly.pdbx_strand_id
1 'polypeptide(L)'
;MLLAATSAQAGPYILPSAVQFEGKEAYVTVDASTAEHAFDLGRAIPLDGLVITGPDGGTLTPDTTQTGRARSSFELKLTRPGTYRFAIVQKSAFGSYMLNGEAKRFRGNADTYTKDIPAGATDIKVSTLLSRYEAYTSLGAPNDKALALAAEGLQIIPQSSPSELIAGESTTFVAYLDGEPIADLDLRLIPGGARFRGVLKDVAYKTGPDGRFTVSWSEGGLYNLVANYPPRQPQGQAGDAASRGAGQPERRVSFSATFEVQPF
;
A
#
# COMPACT_ATOMS: atom_id res chain seq x y z
N MET A 1 10.60 0.49 -31.09
CA MET A 1 9.28 0.71 -30.46
C MET A 1 9.54 1.24 -29.06
N LEU A 2 9.46 2.56 -28.87
CA LEU A 2 9.73 3.20 -27.58
C LEU A 2 8.51 2.90 -26.69
N LEU A 3 8.64 1.97 -25.73
CA LEU A 3 7.61 1.84 -24.68
C LEU A 3 7.58 3.19 -23.97
N ALA A 4 6.49 3.93 -24.12
CA ALA A 4 6.24 5.11 -23.32
C ALA A 4 6.28 4.67 -21.85
N ALA A 5 7.28 5.14 -21.11
CA ALA A 5 7.32 4.99 -19.67
C ALA A 5 6.06 5.68 -19.13
N THR A 6 5.09 4.90 -18.68
CA THR A 6 4.02 5.41 -17.84
C THR A 6 4.67 6.12 -16.68
N SER A 7 4.33 7.38 -16.42
CA SER A 7 4.81 8.08 -15.23
C SER A 7 4.45 7.23 -14.02
N ALA A 8 5.46 6.86 -13.22
CA ALA A 8 5.21 6.21 -11.93
C ALA A 8 4.56 7.25 -11.05
N GLN A 9 3.29 7.04 -10.71
CA GLN A 9 2.71 7.77 -9.61
C GLN A 9 3.06 7.04 -8.33
N ALA A 10 3.56 7.79 -7.34
CA ALA A 10 3.76 7.26 -6.01
C ALA A 10 2.44 6.71 -5.45
N GLY A 11 2.55 5.70 -4.59
CA GLY A 11 1.41 5.18 -3.87
C GLY A 11 1.07 6.08 -2.69
N PRO A 12 -0.14 5.97 -2.14
CA PRO A 12 -0.40 6.41 -0.77
C PRO A 12 0.64 5.80 0.19
N TYR A 13 0.95 6.45 1.30
CA TYR A 13 1.97 5.96 2.21
C TYR A 13 1.51 6.02 3.66
N ILE A 14 2.15 5.16 4.45
CA ILE A 14 2.21 5.24 5.91
C ILE A 14 3.68 5.48 6.27
N LEU A 15 3.97 6.39 7.18
CA LEU A 15 5.34 6.79 7.52
C LEU A 15 5.50 6.88 9.04
N PRO A 16 6.16 5.91 9.68
CA PRO A 16 6.62 6.01 11.05
C PRO A 16 7.65 7.14 11.23
N SER A 17 7.71 7.72 12.42
CA SER A 17 8.70 8.73 12.79
C SER A 17 10.13 8.19 12.85
N ALA A 18 10.29 6.88 13.04
CA ALA A 18 11.53 6.12 12.93
C ALA A 18 11.22 4.63 12.69
N VAL A 19 12.17 3.92 12.10
CA VAL A 19 12.07 2.46 11.90
C VAL A 19 12.72 1.63 13.01
N GLN A 20 13.55 2.24 13.86
CA GLN A 20 14.19 1.59 14.99
C GLN A 20 14.06 2.45 16.24
N PHE A 21 13.64 1.83 17.35
CA PHE A 21 13.52 2.45 18.66
C PHE A 21 14.30 1.64 19.70
N GLU A 22 14.74 2.34 20.75
CA GLU A 22 15.41 1.75 21.91
C GLU A 22 14.83 2.32 23.21
N GLY A 23 15.04 1.60 24.31
CA GLY A 23 14.64 2.06 25.64
C GLY A 23 13.19 1.73 26.02
N LYS A 24 12.79 2.17 27.22
CA LYS A 24 11.52 1.75 27.87
C LYS A 24 10.34 2.70 27.61
N GLU A 25 10.61 3.90 27.12
CA GLU A 25 9.62 4.96 26.86
C GLU A 25 9.58 5.30 25.36
N ALA A 26 9.63 4.26 24.51
CA ALA A 26 9.58 4.42 23.06
C ALA A 26 8.14 4.69 22.60
N TYR A 27 7.97 5.77 21.82
CA TYR A 27 6.72 6.15 21.19
C TYR A 27 6.96 6.36 19.70
N VAL A 28 6.13 5.73 18.88
CA VAL A 28 6.10 5.97 17.45
C VAL A 28 4.92 6.87 17.11
N THR A 29 5.18 7.90 16.30
CA THR A 29 4.14 8.63 15.59
C THR A 29 4.13 8.14 14.16
N VAL A 30 2.96 7.86 13.61
CA VAL A 30 2.81 7.32 12.26
C VAL A 30 1.86 8.20 11.46
N ASP A 31 2.34 8.74 10.35
CA ASP A 31 1.57 9.58 9.43
C ASP A 31 1.06 8.78 8.22
N ALA A 32 -0.11 9.14 7.71
CA ALA A 32 -0.70 8.54 6.52
C ALA A 32 -1.25 9.61 5.57
N SER A 33 -0.82 9.56 4.30
CA SER A 33 -1.24 10.51 3.26
C SER A 33 -1.21 9.89 1.88
N THR A 34 -2.12 10.32 1.00
CA THR A 34 -1.99 10.05 -0.44
C THR A 34 -0.82 10.88 -0.99
N ALA A 35 -0.13 10.40 -2.01
CA ALA A 35 1.01 11.11 -2.60
C ALA A 35 0.89 11.20 -4.14
N GLU A 36 1.31 12.33 -4.70
CA GLU A 36 1.63 12.44 -6.13
C GLU A 36 3.09 12.03 -6.38
N HIS A 37 4.00 12.63 -5.61
CA HIS A 37 5.40 12.21 -5.47
C HIS A 37 5.60 11.54 -4.11
N ALA A 38 6.49 10.54 -4.04
CA ALA A 38 6.69 9.75 -2.83
C ALA A 38 7.02 10.66 -1.63
N PHE A 39 6.17 10.54 -0.60
CA PHE A 39 6.24 11.28 0.68
C PHE A 39 5.92 12.79 0.63
N ASP A 40 5.44 13.30 -0.51
CA ASP A 40 4.79 14.62 -0.53
C ASP A 40 3.33 14.48 -0.02
N LEU A 41 2.92 15.41 0.86
CA LEU A 41 1.57 15.42 1.41
C LEU A 41 0.51 15.69 0.33
N GLY A 42 -0.48 14.81 0.24
CA GLY A 42 -1.69 15.00 -0.55
C GLY A 42 -2.90 15.20 0.34
N ARG A 43 -3.75 14.17 0.42
CA ARG A 43 -4.95 14.13 1.26
C ARG A 43 -4.78 13.11 2.38
N ALA A 44 -5.43 13.38 3.50
CA ALA A 44 -5.48 12.44 4.61
C ALA A 44 -6.09 11.10 4.18
N ILE A 45 -5.46 10.00 4.60
CA ILE A 45 -6.01 8.65 4.48
C ILE A 45 -6.81 8.36 5.76
N PRO A 46 -8.12 8.06 5.68
CA PRO A 46 -8.90 7.69 6.86
C PRO A 46 -8.33 6.46 7.56
N LEU A 47 -8.35 6.48 8.90
CA LEU A 47 -7.78 5.43 9.76
C LEU A 47 -8.80 4.32 10.11
N ASP A 48 -10.01 4.33 9.54
CA ASP A 48 -11.04 3.28 9.79
C ASP A 48 -10.56 1.86 9.46
N GLY A 49 -9.58 1.75 8.56
CA GLY A 49 -8.95 0.48 8.16
C GLY A 49 -7.60 0.21 8.84
N LEU A 50 -7.24 0.96 9.89
CA LEU A 50 -5.97 0.80 10.59
C LEU A 50 -5.92 -0.54 11.34
N VAL A 51 -4.86 -1.30 11.08
CA VAL A 51 -4.48 -2.51 11.78
C VAL A 51 -3.04 -2.35 12.27
N ILE A 52 -2.84 -2.47 13.57
CA ILE A 52 -1.51 -2.46 14.19
C ILE A 52 -1.25 -3.87 14.69
N THR A 53 -0.19 -4.52 14.19
CA THR A 53 0.23 -5.85 14.65
C THR A 53 1.50 -5.70 15.48
N GLY A 54 1.49 -6.22 16.70
CA GLY A 54 2.62 -6.18 17.61
C GLY A 54 3.62 -7.33 17.41
N PRO A 55 4.74 -7.31 18.17
CA PRO A 55 5.81 -8.29 18.05
C PRO A 55 5.45 -9.71 18.46
N ASP A 56 4.27 -9.95 19.03
CA ASP A 56 3.74 -11.27 19.33
C ASP A 56 2.73 -11.76 18.28
N GLY A 57 2.46 -10.96 17.24
CA GLY A 57 1.43 -11.22 16.23
C GLY A 57 0.02 -10.75 16.63
N GLY A 58 -0.14 -10.18 17.84
CA GLY A 58 -1.43 -9.68 18.33
C GLY A 58 -1.77 -8.28 17.78
N THR A 59 -3.05 -7.95 17.74
CA THR A 59 -3.52 -6.61 17.35
C THR A 59 -3.36 -5.62 18.50
N LEU A 60 -2.95 -4.40 18.19
CA LEU A 60 -2.83 -3.29 19.13
C LEU A 60 -3.77 -2.13 18.74
N THR A 61 -4.04 -1.25 19.69
CA THR A 61 -4.83 -0.03 19.49
C THR A 61 -3.91 1.19 19.62
N PRO A 62 -4.03 2.20 18.75
CA PRO A 62 -3.26 3.44 18.92
C PRO A 62 -3.71 4.20 20.18
N ASP A 63 -2.79 4.91 20.80
CA ASP A 63 -3.06 5.75 21.98
C ASP A 63 -3.82 7.03 21.59
N THR A 64 -3.45 7.61 20.45
CA THR A 64 -4.05 8.84 19.90
C THR A 64 -4.24 8.67 18.40
N THR A 65 -5.32 9.27 17.86
CA THR A 65 -5.51 9.42 16.41
C THR A 65 -5.91 10.86 16.08
N GLN A 66 -5.42 11.39 14.97
CA GLN A 66 -5.75 12.72 14.47
C GLN A 66 -5.94 12.66 12.96
N THR A 67 -6.93 13.39 12.43
CA THR A 67 -7.14 13.49 10.98
C THR A 67 -7.29 14.95 10.59
N GLY A 68 -6.36 15.44 9.77
CA GLY A 68 -6.41 16.76 9.15
C GLY A 68 -6.84 16.68 7.69
N ARG A 69 -6.62 17.77 6.93
CA ARG A 69 -6.92 17.78 5.49
C ARG A 69 -5.91 16.99 4.65
N ALA A 70 -4.63 17.10 5.01
CA ALA A 70 -3.53 16.58 4.19
C ALA A 70 -2.93 15.27 4.74
N ARG A 71 -3.12 14.97 6.02
CA ARG A 71 -2.62 13.76 6.68
C ARG A 71 -3.54 13.31 7.80
N SER A 72 -3.53 12.00 8.05
CA SER A 72 -3.94 11.42 9.32
C SER A 72 -2.70 10.94 10.07
N SER A 73 -2.75 10.95 11.39
CA SER A 73 -1.64 10.55 12.26
C SER A 73 -2.18 9.71 13.41
N PHE A 74 -1.39 8.76 13.89
CA PHE A 74 -1.65 8.08 15.15
C PHE A 74 -0.35 7.90 15.95
N GLU A 75 -0.50 7.66 17.24
CA GLU A 75 0.62 7.40 18.16
C GLU A 75 0.44 6.04 18.83
N LEU A 76 1.55 5.38 19.14
CA LEU A 76 1.56 4.10 19.84
C LEU A 76 2.79 4.02 20.75
N LYS A 77 2.57 3.70 22.03
CA LYS A 77 3.64 3.27 22.93
C LYS A 77 4.15 1.89 22.53
N LEU A 78 5.45 1.78 22.24
CA LEU A 78 6.11 0.50 21.97
C LEU A 78 6.53 -0.11 23.32
N THR A 79 5.85 -1.18 23.74
CA THR A 79 6.03 -1.76 25.08
C THR A 79 6.73 -3.12 25.08
N ARG A 80 6.82 -3.76 23.92
CA ARG A 80 7.41 -5.10 23.75
C ARG A 80 8.53 -5.05 22.71
N PRO A 81 9.69 -5.68 22.97
CA PRO A 81 10.74 -5.80 21.96
C PRO A 81 10.29 -6.60 20.73
N GLY A 82 10.80 -6.24 19.56
CA GLY A 82 10.50 -6.85 18.27
C GLY A 82 9.79 -5.91 17.31
N THR A 83 9.31 -6.48 16.21
CA THR A 83 8.80 -5.73 15.06
C THR A 83 7.30 -5.49 15.17
N TYR A 84 6.88 -4.27 14.84
CA TYR A 84 5.50 -3.84 14.72
C TYR A 84 5.20 -3.58 13.24
N ARG A 85 4.02 -4.01 12.78
CA ARG A 85 3.51 -3.72 11.44
C ARG A 85 2.32 -2.78 11.55
N PHE A 86 2.35 -1.70 10.78
CA PHE A 86 1.24 -0.78 10.62
C PHE A 86 0.65 -0.98 9.24
N ALA A 87 -0.65 -1.23 9.16
CA ALA A 87 -1.35 -1.37 7.89
C ALA A 87 -2.64 -0.55 7.89
N ILE A 88 -2.94 0.12 6.77
CA ILE A 88 -4.28 0.63 6.50
C ILE A 88 -4.85 -0.20 5.35
N VAL A 89 -5.94 -0.93 5.62
CA VAL A 89 -6.63 -1.77 4.64
C VAL A 89 -7.98 -1.15 4.30
N GLN A 90 -8.19 -0.79 3.03
CA GLN A 90 -9.41 -0.16 2.55
C GLN A 90 -10.09 -1.04 1.52
N LYS A 91 -11.37 -1.33 1.75
CA LYS A 91 -12.22 -2.10 0.85
C LYS A 91 -13.36 -1.24 0.34
N SER A 92 -13.48 -1.14 -0.98
CA SER A 92 -14.54 -0.35 -1.61
C SER A 92 -15.13 -1.07 -2.82
N ALA A 93 -16.42 -0.82 -3.05
CA ALA A 93 -17.14 -1.22 -4.25
C ALA A 93 -17.63 0.02 -4.97
N PHE A 94 -17.61 -0.05 -6.29
CA PHE A 94 -18.13 0.96 -7.19
C PHE A 94 -18.94 0.26 -8.26
N GLY A 95 -20.05 0.86 -8.65
CA GLY A 95 -20.84 0.24 -9.70
C GLY A 95 -21.95 1.09 -10.23
N SER A 96 -22.73 0.46 -11.10
CA SER A 96 -23.94 1.00 -11.67
C SER A 96 -25.00 -0.09 -11.82
N TYR A 97 -26.26 0.31 -11.82
CA TYR A 97 -27.39 -0.56 -12.09
C TYR A 97 -28.50 0.25 -12.80
N MET A 98 -29.41 -0.44 -13.48
CA MET A 98 -30.66 0.12 -14.00
C MET A 98 -31.77 -0.04 -12.97
N LEU A 99 -32.54 1.01 -12.72
CA LEU A 99 -33.74 0.95 -11.88
C LEU A 99 -34.83 1.79 -12.53
N ASN A 100 -35.98 1.18 -12.80
CA ASN A 100 -37.10 1.82 -13.51
C ASN A 100 -36.69 2.47 -14.85
N GLY A 101 -35.76 1.84 -15.57
CA GLY A 101 -35.24 2.36 -16.84
C GLY A 101 -34.16 3.43 -16.72
N GLU A 102 -33.77 3.83 -15.51
CA GLU A 102 -32.72 4.83 -15.28
C GLU A 102 -31.41 4.21 -14.78
N ALA A 103 -30.28 4.66 -15.33
CA ALA A 103 -28.96 4.26 -14.87
C ALA A 103 -28.57 4.99 -13.58
N LYS A 104 -28.36 4.24 -12.51
CA LYS A 104 -27.87 4.74 -11.21
C LYS A 104 -26.47 4.24 -10.93
N ARG A 105 -25.71 5.02 -10.15
CA ARG A 105 -24.37 4.65 -9.66
C ARG A 105 -24.41 4.45 -8.16
N PHE A 106 -23.52 3.59 -7.67
CA PHE A 106 -23.32 3.41 -6.24
C PHE A 106 -21.84 3.33 -5.88
N ARG A 107 -21.56 3.65 -4.62
CA ARG A 107 -20.28 3.43 -3.96
C ARG A 107 -20.56 2.87 -2.57
N GLY A 108 -19.83 1.84 -2.19
CA GLY A 108 -19.99 1.18 -0.90
C GLY A 108 -18.71 0.48 -0.45
N ASN A 109 -18.82 -0.36 0.58
CA ASN A 109 -17.75 -1.26 1.03
C ASN A 109 -17.80 -2.57 0.22
N ALA A 110 -16.64 -3.13 -0.13
CA ALA A 110 -16.55 -4.32 -1.00
C ALA A 110 -17.26 -5.56 -0.42
N ASP A 111 -17.31 -5.69 0.90
CA ASP A 111 -17.90 -6.86 1.56
C ASP A 111 -19.41 -6.71 1.75
N THR A 112 -19.95 -5.48 1.71
CA THR A 112 -21.35 -5.21 2.08
C THR A 112 -22.17 -4.47 1.03
N TYR A 113 -21.63 -4.14 -0.14
CA TYR A 113 -22.28 -3.25 -1.12
C TYR A 113 -23.62 -3.77 -1.66
N THR A 114 -23.88 -5.07 -1.58
CA THR A 114 -25.12 -5.67 -2.09
C THR A 114 -26.36 -5.10 -1.41
N LYS A 115 -26.24 -4.64 -0.16
CA LYS A 115 -27.32 -3.94 0.57
C LYS A 115 -27.68 -2.57 -0.03
N ASP A 116 -26.75 -1.98 -0.77
CA ASP A 116 -26.90 -0.64 -1.37
C ASP A 116 -27.55 -0.71 -2.77
N ILE A 117 -27.86 -1.92 -3.25
CA ILE A 117 -28.53 -2.18 -4.53
C ILE A 117 -30.03 -2.42 -4.25
N PRO A 118 -30.94 -1.54 -4.73
CA PRO A 118 -32.37 -1.70 -4.51
C PRO A 118 -32.96 -2.95 -5.17
N ALA A 119 -34.03 -3.49 -4.58
CA ALA A 119 -34.83 -4.53 -5.23
C ALA A 119 -35.38 -4.05 -6.58
N GLY A 120 -35.38 -4.92 -7.59
CA GLY A 120 -35.78 -4.58 -8.96
C GLY A 120 -34.68 -3.92 -9.80
N ALA A 121 -33.48 -3.73 -9.24
CA ALA A 121 -32.32 -3.32 -10.02
C ALA A 121 -31.93 -4.40 -11.04
N THR A 122 -31.59 -3.97 -12.25
CA THR A 122 -31.14 -4.82 -13.37
C THR A 122 -29.81 -4.28 -13.91
N ASP A 123 -29.15 -5.00 -14.83
CA ASP A 123 -27.87 -4.60 -15.44
C ASP A 123 -26.79 -4.15 -14.44
N ILE A 124 -26.69 -4.88 -13.33
CA ILE A 124 -25.77 -4.56 -12.24
C ILE A 124 -24.33 -4.81 -12.70
N LYS A 125 -23.50 -3.77 -12.60
CA LYS A 125 -22.05 -3.83 -12.85
C LYS A 125 -21.31 -3.36 -11.63
N VAL A 126 -20.35 -4.16 -11.17
CA VAL A 126 -19.60 -3.89 -9.94
C VAL A 126 -18.11 -4.08 -10.18
N SER A 127 -17.32 -3.17 -9.62
CA SER A 127 -15.87 -3.29 -9.49
C SER A 127 -15.50 -3.06 -8.03
N THR A 128 -14.70 -3.96 -7.47
CA THR A 128 -14.18 -3.86 -6.11
C THR A 128 -12.72 -3.41 -6.11
N LEU A 129 -12.32 -2.74 -5.04
CA LEU A 129 -10.96 -2.31 -4.79
C LEU A 129 -10.58 -2.65 -3.34
N LEU A 130 -9.49 -3.40 -3.17
CA LEU A 130 -8.81 -3.57 -1.91
C LEU A 130 -7.44 -2.86 -1.98
N SER A 131 -7.24 -1.87 -1.14
CA SER A 131 -5.96 -1.16 -1.01
C SER A 131 -5.32 -1.46 0.33
N ARG A 132 -4.01 -1.72 0.34
CA ARG A 132 -3.22 -1.97 1.53
C ARG A 132 -1.98 -1.07 1.52
N TYR A 133 -1.81 -0.29 2.57
CA TYR A 133 -0.63 0.57 2.75
C TYR A 133 0.08 0.14 4.03
N GLU A 134 1.40 -0.06 3.99
CA GLU A 134 2.13 -0.64 5.12
C GLU A 134 3.43 0.08 5.46
N ALA A 135 3.82 -0.05 6.73
CA ALA A 135 5.13 0.33 7.23
C ALA A 135 5.47 -0.52 8.46
N TYR A 136 6.74 -0.48 8.84
CA TYR A 136 7.27 -1.27 9.94
C TYR A 136 8.12 -0.42 10.86
N THR A 137 8.19 -0.79 12.13
CA THR A 137 9.19 -0.30 13.06
C THR A 137 9.57 -1.41 14.03
N SER A 138 10.74 -1.34 14.65
CA SER A 138 11.15 -2.31 15.67
C SER A 138 11.58 -1.60 16.96
N LEU A 139 11.29 -2.24 18.09
CA LEU A 139 11.83 -1.86 19.40
C LEU A 139 12.89 -2.89 19.80
N GLY A 140 14.15 -2.47 19.95
CA GLY A 140 15.25 -3.39 20.19
C GLY A 140 15.38 -4.42 19.05
N ALA A 141 15.70 -5.67 19.39
CA ALA A 141 15.92 -6.72 18.39
C ALA A 141 14.63 -7.07 17.62
N PRO A 142 14.62 -7.03 16.27
CA PRO A 142 13.44 -7.33 15.45
C PRO A 142 13.04 -8.82 15.50
N ASN A 143 11.81 -9.11 15.06
CA ASN A 143 11.34 -10.48 14.86
C ASN A 143 10.35 -10.55 13.68
N ASP A 144 9.92 -11.76 13.31
CA ASP A 144 9.12 -12.02 12.11
C ASP A 144 7.61 -12.19 12.38
N LYS A 145 7.18 -12.19 13.64
CA LYS A 145 5.78 -12.53 14.00
C LYS A 145 4.76 -11.54 13.40
N ALA A 146 5.11 -10.25 13.34
CA ALA A 146 4.26 -9.24 12.72
C ALA A 146 4.21 -9.32 11.18
N LEU A 147 5.08 -10.14 10.56
CA LEU A 147 5.16 -10.33 9.11
C LEU A 147 4.24 -11.45 8.60
N ALA A 148 3.44 -12.06 9.48
CA ALA A 148 2.46 -13.07 9.10
C ALA A 148 1.54 -12.56 7.98
N LEU A 149 1.21 -13.46 7.04
CA LEU A 149 0.37 -13.14 5.90
C LEU A 149 -1.08 -12.94 6.32
N ALA A 150 -1.71 -11.90 5.79
CA ALA A 150 -3.15 -11.79 5.73
C ALA A 150 -3.72 -12.73 4.65
N ALA A 151 -4.99 -13.11 4.77
CA ALA A 151 -5.65 -14.01 3.83
C ALA A 151 -6.06 -13.33 2.50
N GLU A 152 -6.19 -12.00 2.49
CA GLU A 152 -6.76 -11.28 1.34
C GLU A 152 -5.91 -10.09 0.92
N GLY A 153 -5.89 -9.89 -0.41
CA GLY A 153 -5.26 -8.77 -1.08
C GLY A 153 -3.81 -9.06 -1.47
N LEU A 154 -3.17 -8.03 -2.00
CA LEU A 154 -1.76 -8.06 -2.33
C LEU A 154 -0.93 -7.78 -1.08
N GLN A 155 0.12 -8.57 -0.83
CA GLN A 155 1.09 -8.37 0.24
C GLN A 155 2.49 -8.58 -0.28
N ILE A 156 3.46 -7.81 0.22
CA ILE A 156 4.86 -7.97 -0.14
C ILE A 156 5.67 -8.02 1.15
N ILE A 157 6.31 -9.15 1.39
CA ILE A 157 6.96 -9.45 2.67
C ILE A 157 8.47 -9.54 2.48
N PRO A 158 9.28 -8.72 3.17
CA PRO A 158 10.72 -8.87 3.17
C PRO A 158 11.12 -10.19 3.82
N GLN A 159 12.20 -10.80 3.32
CA GLN A 159 12.77 -12.04 3.85
C GLN A 159 13.89 -11.77 4.88
N SER A 160 14.08 -10.50 5.24
CA SER A 160 14.94 -10.01 6.32
C SER A 160 14.18 -8.96 7.14
N SER A 161 14.78 -8.48 8.22
CA SER A 161 14.17 -7.42 9.04
C SER A 161 13.84 -6.18 8.20
N PRO A 162 12.58 -5.67 8.23
CA PRO A 162 12.20 -4.47 7.50
C PRO A 162 12.73 -3.16 8.10
N SER A 163 13.25 -3.20 9.34
CA SER A 163 13.78 -2.03 10.05
C SER A 163 15.30 -1.91 9.99
N GLU A 164 15.98 -2.88 9.40
CA GLU A 164 17.46 -2.96 9.37
C GLU A 164 17.97 -2.97 7.91
N LEU A 165 17.35 -2.17 7.05
CA LEU A 165 17.78 -2.04 5.66
C LEU A 165 18.96 -1.08 5.58
N ILE A 166 20.04 -1.49 4.90
CA ILE A 166 21.28 -0.71 4.79
C ILE A 166 21.61 -0.45 3.31
N ALA A 167 22.06 0.77 3.02
CA ALA A 167 22.54 1.11 1.69
C ALA A 167 23.74 0.22 1.29
N GLY A 168 23.83 -0.13 0.01
CA GLY A 168 24.79 -1.08 -0.55
C GLY A 168 24.40 -2.55 -0.40
N GLU A 169 23.42 -2.88 0.44
CA GLU A 169 22.93 -4.25 0.59
C GLU A 169 21.74 -4.55 -0.33
N SER A 170 21.31 -5.81 -0.33
CA SER A 170 20.14 -6.25 -1.07
C SER A 170 19.17 -7.01 -0.16
N THR A 171 17.88 -6.85 -0.40
CA THR A 171 16.80 -7.52 0.33
C THR A 171 15.93 -8.29 -0.64
N THR A 172 15.71 -9.57 -0.34
CA THR A 172 14.73 -10.39 -1.04
C THR A 172 13.34 -10.16 -0.45
N PHE A 173 12.35 -10.05 -1.32
CA PHE A 173 10.95 -9.97 -0.99
C PHE A 173 10.19 -11.12 -1.65
N VAL A 174 9.04 -11.49 -1.06
CA VAL A 174 8.05 -12.37 -1.71
C VAL A 174 6.73 -11.62 -1.79
N ALA A 175 6.15 -11.54 -2.98
CA ALA A 175 4.80 -11.01 -3.19
C ALA A 175 3.76 -12.13 -3.16
N TYR A 176 2.63 -11.85 -2.51
CA TYR A 176 1.49 -12.76 -2.37
C TYR A 176 0.21 -12.07 -2.81
N LEU A 177 -0.66 -12.78 -3.52
CA LEU A 177 -2.04 -12.40 -3.76
C LEU A 177 -2.94 -13.41 -3.05
N ASP A 178 -3.77 -12.92 -2.13
CA ASP A 178 -4.75 -13.75 -1.41
C ASP A 178 -4.11 -14.97 -0.69
N GLY A 179 -2.90 -14.75 -0.14
CA GLY A 179 -2.13 -15.75 0.60
C GLY A 179 -1.23 -16.64 -0.26
N GLU A 180 -1.34 -16.59 -1.59
CA GLU A 180 -0.53 -17.39 -2.52
C GLU A 180 0.55 -16.54 -3.19
N PRO A 181 1.79 -17.06 -3.37
CA PRO A 181 2.82 -16.33 -4.11
C PRO A 181 2.37 -15.97 -5.52
N ILE A 182 2.59 -14.73 -5.94
CA ILE A 182 2.17 -14.22 -7.26
C ILE A 182 3.35 -13.98 -8.19
N ALA A 183 3.39 -14.70 -9.31
CA ALA A 183 4.37 -14.51 -10.37
C ALA A 183 4.00 -13.37 -11.32
N ASP A 184 5.00 -12.87 -12.06
CA ASP A 184 4.87 -11.87 -13.14
C ASP A 184 4.25 -10.52 -12.72
N LEU A 185 4.13 -10.26 -11.42
CA LEU A 185 3.63 -9.00 -10.88
C LEU A 185 4.66 -7.89 -11.12
N ASP A 186 4.22 -6.80 -11.76
CA ASP A 186 5.04 -5.59 -11.92
C ASP A 186 5.01 -4.74 -10.64
N LEU A 187 6.20 -4.35 -10.17
CA LEU A 187 6.39 -3.49 -9.01
C LEU A 187 7.28 -2.31 -9.33
N ARG A 188 7.12 -1.23 -8.57
CA ARG A 188 7.96 -0.04 -8.67
C ARG A 188 8.45 0.36 -7.29
N LEU A 189 9.75 0.56 -7.16
CA LEU A 189 10.36 1.15 -5.98
C LEU A 189 10.67 2.61 -6.29
N ILE A 190 10.07 3.52 -5.53
CA ILE A 190 10.14 4.96 -5.79
C ILE A 190 10.84 5.63 -4.61
N PRO A 191 12.07 6.16 -4.77
CA PRO A 191 12.74 6.87 -3.69
C PRO A 191 12.07 8.23 -3.43
N GLY A 192 11.95 8.58 -2.15
CA GLY A 192 11.52 9.88 -1.70
C GLY A 192 12.45 11.01 -2.14
N GLY A 193 11.98 12.25 -2.06
CA GLY A 193 12.80 13.44 -2.32
C GLY A 193 12.93 13.84 -3.79
N ALA A 194 12.12 13.27 -4.69
CA ALA A 194 12.08 13.66 -6.10
C ALA A 194 11.85 15.17 -6.29
N ARG A 195 11.00 15.77 -5.44
CA ARG A 195 10.76 17.22 -5.40
C ARG A 195 12.03 18.05 -5.24
N PHE A 196 13.01 17.55 -4.47
CA PHE A 196 14.28 18.24 -4.22
C PHE A 196 15.36 17.87 -5.24
N ARG A 197 15.39 16.59 -5.68
CA ARG A 197 16.36 16.12 -6.69
C ARG A 197 16.02 16.54 -8.12
N GLY A 198 14.75 16.83 -8.41
CA GLY A 198 14.25 17.12 -9.77
C GLY A 198 14.08 15.88 -10.67
N VAL A 199 14.30 14.67 -10.14
CA VAL A 199 14.18 13.39 -10.87
C VAL A 199 13.58 12.29 -9.97
N LEU A 200 12.77 11.40 -10.55
CA LEU A 200 12.08 10.32 -9.81
C LEU A 200 13.03 9.23 -9.32
N LYS A 201 13.96 8.75 -10.16
CA LYS A 201 14.87 7.62 -9.90
C LYS A 201 14.15 6.32 -9.48
N ASP A 202 12.96 6.07 -9.99
CA ASP A 202 12.23 4.84 -9.66
C ASP A 202 12.78 3.62 -10.42
N VAL A 203 12.68 2.46 -9.79
CA VAL A 203 13.20 1.19 -10.32
C VAL A 203 12.02 0.22 -10.47
N ALA A 204 11.93 -0.42 -11.64
CA ALA A 204 10.93 -1.44 -11.91
C ALA A 204 11.45 -2.83 -11.53
N TYR A 205 10.59 -3.65 -10.94
CA TYR A 205 10.83 -5.06 -10.64
C TYR A 205 9.68 -5.89 -11.19
N LYS A 206 9.94 -7.18 -11.39
CA LYS A 206 8.93 -8.19 -11.72
C LYS A 206 9.16 -9.40 -10.83
N THR A 207 8.10 -9.98 -10.28
CA THR A 207 8.23 -11.21 -9.48
C THR A 207 8.50 -12.43 -10.35
N GLY A 208 9.34 -13.33 -9.84
CA GLY A 208 9.58 -14.65 -10.42
C GLY A 208 8.44 -15.63 -10.14
N PRO A 209 8.57 -16.90 -10.61
CA PRO A 209 7.54 -17.93 -10.48
C PRO A 209 7.07 -18.24 -9.05
N ASP A 210 7.91 -17.96 -8.06
CA ASP A 210 7.66 -18.16 -6.63
C ASP A 210 7.30 -16.86 -5.89
N GLY A 211 6.94 -15.81 -6.64
CA GLY A 211 6.63 -14.49 -6.10
C GLY A 211 7.86 -13.69 -5.66
N ARG A 212 9.09 -14.19 -5.84
CA ARG A 212 10.30 -13.51 -5.35
C ARG A 212 10.79 -12.40 -6.28
N PHE A 213 11.34 -11.36 -5.68
CA PHE A 213 12.20 -10.38 -6.34
C PHE A 213 13.23 -9.85 -5.33
N THR A 214 14.35 -9.31 -5.82
CA THR A 214 15.41 -8.76 -4.96
C THR A 214 15.60 -7.29 -5.27
N VAL A 215 15.59 -6.47 -4.23
CA VAL A 215 15.88 -5.04 -4.29
C VAL A 215 17.30 -4.80 -3.85
N SER A 216 18.05 -4.00 -4.60
CA SER A 216 19.36 -3.48 -4.18
C SER A 216 19.22 -2.03 -3.77
N TRP A 217 19.68 -1.68 -2.57
CA TRP A 217 19.51 -0.36 -1.98
C TRP A 217 20.70 0.53 -2.31
N SER A 218 20.60 1.40 -3.31
CA SER A 218 21.77 2.19 -3.75
C SER A 218 22.15 3.32 -2.79
N GLU A 219 21.17 3.93 -2.11
CA GLU A 219 21.34 5.11 -1.27
C GLU A 219 20.48 4.95 0.01
N GLY A 220 20.88 5.59 1.11
CA GLY A 220 20.01 5.72 2.29
C GLY A 220 18.83 6.66 2.01
N GLY A 221 17.69 6.42 2.65
CA GLY A 221 16.50 7.26 2.53
C GLY A 221 15.19 6.48 2.59
N LEU A 222 14.09 7.19 2.34
CA LEU A 222 12.75 6.60 2.30
C LEU A 222 12.41 6.12 0.89
N TYR A 223 11.78 4.95 0.80
CA TYR A 223 11.36 4.32 -0.44
C TYR A 223 9.90 3.88 -0.35
N ASN A 224 9.12 4.18 -1.39
CA ASN A 224 7.75 3.69 -1.53
C ASN A 224 7.73 2.56 -2.56
N LEU A 225 7.49 1.34 -2.12
CA LEU A 225 7.28 0.17 -2.98
C LEU A 225 5.80 0.08 -3.33
N VAL A 226 5.47 0.02 -4.62
CA VAL A 226 4.08 -0.01 -5.09
C VAL A 226 3.83 -1.13 -6.08
N ALA A 227 2.63 -1.71 -6.01
CA ALA A 227 2.14 -2.71 -6.96
C ALA A 227 0.62 -2.63 -7.12
N ASN A 228 0.13 -3.03 -8.29
CA ASN A 228 -1.31 -3.06 -8.61
C ASN A 228 -1.62 -4.34 -9.37
N TYR A 229 -2.71 -5.01 -9.00
CA TYR A 229 -3.18 -6.19 -9.71
C TYR A 229 -4.71 -6.13 -9.95
N PRO A 230 -5.20 -6.42 -11.16
CA PRO A 230 -4.41 -6.55 -12.39
C PRO A 230 -3.64 -5.25 -12.71
N PRO A 231 -2.61 -5.30 -13.58
CA PRO A 231 -1.87 -4.11 -13.96
C PRO A 231 -2.80 -2.98 -14.39
N ARG A 232 -2.52 -1.75 -13.94
CA ARG A 232 -3.28 -0.58 -14.37
C ARG A 232 -3.12 -0.43 -15.88
N GLN A 233 -4.24 -0.40 -16.60
CA GLN A 233 -4.21 -0.02 -18.01
C GLN A 233 -3.62 1.40 -18.11
N PRO A 234 -2.76 1.67 -19.11
CA PRO A 234 -2.30 3.01 -19.38
C PRO A 234 -3.51 3.92 -19.50
N GLN A 235 -3.50 5.05 -18.78
CA GLN A 235 -4.51 6.07 -18.95
C GLN A 235 -4.35 6.58 -20.39
N GLY A 236 -5.19 6.11 -21.31
CA GLY A 236 -5.37 6.75 -22.60
C GLY A 236 -5.65 8.23 -22.35
N GLN A 237 -5.11 9.11 -23.19
CA GLN A 237 -5.33 10.55 -23.08
C GLN A 237 -6.81 10.83 -22.84
N ALA A 238 -7.11 11.72 -21.88
CA ALA A 238 -8.46 12.12 -21.54
C ALA A 238 -9.18 12.67 -22.79
N GLY A 239 -9.88 11.79 -23.51
CA GLY A 239 -10.47 12.10 -24.81
C GLY A 239 -11.00 10.89 -25.55
N ASP A 240 -10.36 9.72 -25.44
CA ASP A 240 -10.77 8.57 -26.24
C ASP A 240 -11.94 7.82 -25.59
N ALA A 241 -13.15 8.03 -26.11
CA ALA A 241 -14.34 7.26 -25.74
C ALA A 241 -14.15 5.73 -25.93
N ALA A 242 -13.21 5.32 -26.80
CA ALA A 242 -12.82 3.92 -27.01
C ALA A 242 -12.07 3.30 -25.82
N SER A 243 -11.35 4.10 -25.01
CA SER A 243 -10.67 3.62 -23.79
C SER A 243 -11.64 3.29 -22.65
N ARG A 244 -12.91 3.71 -22.77
CA ARG A 244 -13.99 3.35 -21.83
C ARG A 244 -14.67 2.02 -22.17
N GLY A 245 -14.30 1.39 -23.28
CA GLY A 245 -14.91 0.15 -23.78
C GLY A 245 -14.26 -1.14 -23.23
N ALA A 246 -13.04 -1.06 -22.69
CA ALA A 246 -12.49 -2.16 -21.90
C ALA A 246 -13.20 -2.15 -20.55
N GLY A 247 -14.00 -3.18 -20.27
CA GLY A 247 -14.68 -3.32 -18.98
C GLY A 247 -13.68 -3.14 -17.83
N GLN A 248 -14.02 -2.31 -16.84
CA GLN A 248 -13.17 -2.23 -15.64
C GLN A 248 -13.12 -3.62 -15.00
N PRO A 249 -11.94 -4.08 -14.56
CA PRO A 249 -11.83 -5.38 -13.91
C PRO A 249 -12.76 -5.44 -12.69
N GLU A 250 -13.40 -6.60 -12.50
CA GLU A 250 -14.34 -6.84 -11.40
C GLU A 250 -13.69 -6.67 -10.03
N ARG A 251 -12.38 -6.92 -9.95
CA ARG A 251 -11.57 -6.73 -8.75
C ARG A 251 -10.24 -6.07 -9.09
N ARG A 252 -9.87 -5.10 -8.26
CA ARG A 252 -8.54 -4.50 -8.22
C ARG A 252 -7.99 -4.63 -6.82
N VAL A 253 -6.70 -4.89 -6.74
CA VAL A 253 -5.94 -4.81 -5.50
C VAL A 253 -4.75 -3.88 -5.71
N SER A 254 -4.46 -3.06 -4.72
CA SER A 254 -3.29 -2.18 -4.73
C SER A 254 -2.53 -2.31 -3.42
N PHE A 255 -1.22 -2.22 -3.53
CA PHE A 255 -0.31 -2.28 -2.40
C PHE A 255 0.64 -1.10 -2.46
N SER A 256 0.92 -0.52 -1.30
CA SER A 256 2.12 0.27 -1.09
C SER A 256 2.77 -0.05 0.25
N ALA A 257 4.10 0.04 0.31
CA ALA A 257 4.82 0.00 1.57
C ALA A 257 5.92 1.05 1.62
N THR A 258 6.16 1.57 2.82
CA THR A 258 7.28 2.47 3.11
C THR A 258 8.40 1.69 3.74
N PHE A 259 9.61 1.85 3.19
CA PHE A 259 10.85 1.31 3.72
C PHE A 259 11.83 2.46 3.94
N GLU A 260 12.49 2.48 5.09
CA GLU A 260 13.61 3.37 5.38
C GLU A 260 14.91 2.57 5.29
N VAL A 261 15.84 3.06 4.50
CA VAL A 261 17.18 2.50 4.33
C VAL A 261 18.16 3.40 5.05
N GLN A 262 18.92 2.83 5.98
CA GLN A 262 19.98 3.55 6.68
C GLN A 262 21.18 3.79 5.76
N PRO A 263 21.89 4.92 5.92
CA PRO A 263 23.16 5.13 5.24
C PRO A 263 24.22 4.13 5.73
N PHE A 264 25.32 4.05 4.97
CA PHE A 264 26.53 3.30 5.32
C PHE A 264 27.14 3.74 6.67
#